data_AF-A0A969ST98-F1
#
_entry.id   AF-A0A969ST98-F1
#
_cell.length_a   1.000
_cell.length_b   1.000
_cell.length_c   1.000
_cell.angle_alpha   90.00
_cell.angle_beta   90.00
_cell.angle_gamma   90.00
#
_symmetry.space_group_name_H-M   'P 1'
#
loop_
_entity.id
_entity.type
_entity.pdbx_description
1 polymer ?
#
loop_
_entity_poly.entity_id
_entity_poly.type
_entity_poly.pdbx_seq_one_letter_code
_entity_poly.pdbx_strand_id
1 'polypeptide(L)'
;MQNVCGLSNEHIPASDRMACTSVQSNIYHSTADSHGLVYFYSQNSFLQDVIKPYYEELGFPNPPQTLEAFRNSFPSRPINPKHPAKAEAIYNHLRDNYYQHISRYADLLEAEPRTVRIPINQIKQYVAQEYNAESKPQYFNHLAVEKVDIFCKFPIADAEKIGLVDMPGLGDNRLGDEERMIQALGEDVDFILFIRRPKQGGNIWEKQIDVYLHDIAAQALQNKLALEEWSFLVLNADEHNQVGCKDLENSREENGIRVKKCLTANCMKVDEANKVIAEVLDYLADNIEILDRQYMSACKNSLKALQLEVKNTLDAANKTLHSLGDDFALYTKLRDEFINQLYVNIEALREKLRQEIMTPDADFKAQVEAAISRCGQLTGISSDKEIEFLINKHGINAAYFESIQQMRAAILKQFHPIETGLQQSLDKTKSEVADLFLKLGLNRWTNKQGVEFLEMMAETIPVNLQNLSLGFRFISTFEFLYKGFIQSVVWRAVSEYLPSNPRQNLGLQENEASIIAELKEIRQQAIDNCQKNLEGSAILRSKIGCSMVEEFADHTTRAAEVKQEWDNFLYSIRTQIWSELTELGQLRTLGEAGGKLINEGLSKNQELNLV
;
A
#
# COMPACT_ATOMS: atom_id res chain seq x y z
N MET A 1 25.17 17.42 48.46
CA MET A 1 25.47 18.43 47.43
C MET A 1 26.01 19.72 48.02
N GLN A 2 25.19 20.60 48.61
CA GLN A 2 25.61 21.93 49.13
C GLN A 2 26.94 21.96 49.89
N ASN A 3 27.10 21.10 50.90
CA ASN A 3 28.32 21.06 51.71
C ASN A 3 29.56 20.61 50.93
N VAL A 4 29.39 19.78 49.91
CA VAL A 4 30.49 19.24 49.08
C VAL A 4 30.96 20.28 48.06
N CYS A 5 30.03 21.01 47.44
CA CYS A 5 30.36 22.03 46.45
C CYS A 5 30.58 23.43 47.03
N GLY A 6 30.32 23.64 48.32
CA GLY A 6 30.40 24.94 48.99
C GLY A 6 29.29 25.93 48.61
N LEU A 7 28.22 25.44 47.96
CA LEU A 7 27.10 26.24 47.52
C LEU A 7 25.98 26.27 48.56
N SER A 8 25.37 27.44 48.75
CA SER A 8 24.25 27.65 49.68
C SER A 8 22.89 27.36 49.02
N ASN A 9 21.83 27.46 49.83
CA ASN A 9 20.43 27.38 49.41
C ASN A 9 20.00 28.42 48.35
N GLU A 10 20.81 29.45 48.14
CA GLU A 10 20.58 30.48 47.11
C GLU A 10 20.96 29.99 45.71
N HIS A 11 21.70 28.89 45.60
CA HIS A 11 22.28 28.38 44.36
C HIS A 11 21.76 26.98 44.02
N ILE A 12 21.76 26.08 45.01
CA ILE A 12 21.16 24.76 44.92
C ILE A 12 20.06 24.72 45.98
N PRO A 13 18.79 24.80 45.62
CA PRO A 13 17.72 24.86 46.60
C PRO A 13 17.55 23.53 47.35
N ALA A 14 17.44 23.63 48.67
CA ALA A 14 16.98 22.58 49.57
C ALA A 14 15.79 23.14 50.39
N SER A 15 14.64 22.48 50.30
CA SER A 15 13.40 22.83 50.99
C SER A 15 12.86 21.61 51.72
N ASP A 16 12.37 21.83 52.95
CA ASP A 16 11.81 20.77 53.79
C ASP A 16 10.34 20.43 53.46
N ARG A 17 9.74 21.08 52.45
CA ARG A 17 8.28 21.04 52.22
C ARG A 17 7.81 20.50 50.87
N MET A 18 8.50 20.78 49.76
CA MET A 18 8.08 20.41 48.39
C MET A 18 9.30 20.14 47.49
N ALA A 19 9.07 19.50 46.33
CA ALA A 19 10.05 19.26 45.25
C ALA A 19 11.04 20.42 45.07
N CYS A 20 12.33 20.14 45.24
CA CYS A 20 13.37 21.18 45.33
C CYS A 20 14.07 21.45 44.00
N THR A 21 14.32 20.42 43.19
CA THR A 21 15.11 20.51 41.96
C THR A 21 14.26 20.02 40.79
N SER A 22 14.09 20.85 39.77
CA SER A 22 13.23 20.55 38.62
C SER A 22 14.00 20.32 37.32
N VAL A 23 15.32 20.56 37.34
CA VAL A 23 16.21 20.53 36.19
C VAL A 23 17.55 19.92 36.63
N GLN A 24 18.16 19.09 35.77
CA GLN A 24 19.50 18.56 36.00
C GLN A 24 20.51 19.70 36.17
N SER A 25 21.29 19.64 37.24
CA SER A 25 22.34 20.62 37.54
C SER A 25 23.70 19.94 37.61
N ASN A 26 24.58 20.26 36.67
CA ASN A 26 25.95 19.76 36.65
C ASN A 26 26.86 20.79 37.31
N ILE A 27 27.64 20.41 38.30
CA ILE A 27 28.44 21.34 39.10
C ILE A 27 29.91 21.01 38.93
N TYR A 28 30.68 21.99 38.49
CA TYR A 28 32.09 21.85 38.16
C TYR A 28 32.94 22.79 39.00
N HIS A 29 34.13 22.31 39.36
CA HIS A 29 35.13 23.16 39.98
C HIS A 29 35.61 24.25 39.00
N SER A 30 35.71 25.48 39.48
CA SER A 30 36.34 26.59 38.75
C SER A 30 37.10 27.52 39.69
N THR A 31 38.25 28.00 39.23
CA THR A 31 39.04 29.02 39.93
C THR A 31 38.67 30.45 39.51
N ALA A 32 37.82 30.61 38.49
CA ALA A 32 37.27 31.88 38.05
C ALA A 32 35.99 32.24 38.83
N ASP A 33 35.42 33.41 38.54
CA ASP A 33 34.17 33.86 39.16
C ASP A 33 33.03 32.86 38.93
N SER A 34 32.32 32.53 40.02
CA SER A 34 31.23 31.57 39.99
C SER A 34 30.07 32.04 39.12
N HIS A 35 29.55 31.16 38.27
CA HIS A 35 28.49 31.47 37.31
C HIS A 35 27.72 30.21 36.90
N GLY A 36 26.58 30.39 36.24
CA GLY A 36 25.83 29.31 35.60
C GLY A 36 25.83 29.46 34.07
N LEU A 37 25.78 28.34 33.36
CA LEU A 37 25.42 28.23 31.95
C LEU A 37 24.09 27.49 31.86
N VAL A 38 23.05 28.17 31.36
CA VAL A 38 21.71 27.61 31.23
C VAL A 38 21.50 27.17 29.79
N TYR A 39 21.19 25.89 29.59
CA TYR A 39 20.88 25.32 28.29
C TYR A 39 19.36 25.25 28.14
N PHE A 40 18.81 25.96 27.16
CA PHE A 40 17.38 25.97 26.89
C PHE A 40 17.03 24.98 25.79
N TYR A 41 15.86 24.36 25.94
CA TYR A 41 15.25 23.65 24.84
C TYR A 41 15.01 24.60 23.65
N SER A 42 15.18 24.07 22.44
CA SER A 42 14.57 24.67 21.25
C SER A 42 13.05 24.49 21.28
N GLN A 43 12.32 25.22 20.45
CA GLN A 43 10.88 24.96 20.29
C GLN A 43 10.60 23.51 19.89
N ASN A 44 11.43 22.93 19.02
CA ASN A 44 11.25 21.56 18.56
C ASN A 44 11.54 20.54 19.66
N SER A 45 12.70 20.62 20.32
CA SER A 45 13.04 19.70 21.42
C SER A 45 12.10 19.85 22.62
N PHE A 46 11.64 21.07 22.95
CA PHE A 46 10.62 21.24 23.97
C PHE A 46 9.32 20.49 23.63
N LEU A 47 8.86 20.58 22.38
CA LEU A 47 7.64 19.87 21.98
C LEU A 47 7.82 18.36 21.94
N GLN A 48 8.96 17.86 21.45
CA GLN A 48 9.23 16.43 21.33
C GLN A 48 9.56 15.76 22.67
N ASP A 49 10.37 16.41 23.49
CA ASP A 49 10.98 15.79 24.67
C ASP A 49 10.20 16.11 25.95
N VAL A 50 9.48 17.24 25.98
CA VAL A 50 8.71 17.67 27.15
C VAL A 50 7.21 17.52 26.93
N ILE A 51 6.64 18.04 25.83
CA ILE A 51 5.17 18.09 25.67
C ILE A 51 4.58 16.79 25.12
N LYS A 52 5.19 16.20 24.09
CA LYS A 52 4.70 15.00 23.42
C LYS A 52 4.53 13.79 24.35
N PRO A 53 5.42 13.51 25.33
CA PRO A 53 5.22 12.41 26.28
C PRO A 53 3.90 12.50 27.04
N TYR A 54 3.45 13.72 27.40
CA TYR A 54 2.14 13.89 28.04
C TYR A 54 0.99 13.56 27.09
N TYR A 55 1.09 13.92 25.82
CA TYR A 55 0.05 13.61 24.83
C TYR A 55 -0.06 12.11 24.60
N GLU A 56 1.08 11.41 24.52
CA GLU A 56 1.13 9.96 24.35
C GLU A 56 0.55 9.23 25.56
N GLU A 57 0.98 9.58 26.77
CA GLU A 57 0.49 8.95 28.02
C GLU A 57 -1.01 9.23 28.27
N LEU A 58 -1.51 10.39 27.87
CA LEU A 58 -2.94 10.74 27.96
C LEU A 58 -3.77 10.21 26.78
N GLY A 59 -3.13 9.61 25.77
CA GLY A 59 -3.80 9.04 24.59
C GLY A 59 -4.38 10.09 23.63
N PHE A 60 -3.80 11.28 23.56
CA PHE A 60 -4.23 12.32 22.63
C PHE A 60 -3.64 12.09 21.23
N PRO A 61 -4.47 12.08 20.16
CA PRO A 61 -4.04 11.64 18.83
C PRO A 61 -3.12 12.63 18.10
N ASN A 62 -3.08 13.90 18.52
CA ASN A 62 -2.38 14.96 17.81
C ASN A 62 -1.58 15.85 18.78
N PRO A 63 -0.32 15.51 19.09
CA PRO A 63 0.57 16.42 19.80
C PRO A 63 0.85 17.69 18.96
N PRO A 64 0.97 18.86 19.59
CA PRO A 64 1.23 20.13 18.92
C PRO A 64 2.58 20.08 18.18
N GLN A 65 2.58 20.51 16.92
CA GLN A 65 3.79 20.54 16.08
C GLN A 65 4.52 21.88 16.15
N THR A 66 3.89 22.92 16.70
CA THR A 66 4.49 24.24 16.90
C THR A 66 4.14 24.81 18.27
N LEU A 67 4.98 25.70 18.78
CA LEU A 67 4.76 26.35 20.07
C LEU A 67 3.49 27.21 20.05
N GLU A 68 3.19 27.82 18.91
CA GLU A 68 1.97 28.60 18.70
C GLU A 68 0.70 27.72 18.74
N ALA A 69 0.75 26.52 18.15
CA ALA A 69 -0.36 25.56 18.25
C ALA A 69 -0.62 25.14 19.71
N PHE A 70 0.46 24.87 20.47
CA PHE A 70 0.35 24.55 21.88
C PHE A 70 -0.19 25.73 22.71
N ARG A 71 0.20 26.97 22.39
CA ARG A 71 -0.26 28.18 23.09
C ARG A 71 -1.75 28.47 22.86
N ASN A 72 -2.25 28.18 21.66
CA ASN A 72 -3.60 28.58 21.25
C ASN A 72 -4.67 27.50 21.49
N SER A 73 -4.28 26.25 21.67
CA SER A 73 -5.22 25.14 21.82
C SER A 73 -4.72 24.11 22.84
N PHE A 74 -5.61 23.72 23.76
CA PHE A 74 -5.36 22.66 24.73
C PHE A 74 -6.45 21.59 24.67
N PRO A 75 -6.11 20.29 24.66
CA PRO A 75 -7.08 19.22 24.57
C PRO A 75 -8.02 19.21 25.78
N SER A 76 -9.26 18.77 25.57
CA SER A 76 -10.18 18.49 26.68
C SER A 76 -9.70 17.29 27.50
N ARG A 77 -10.18 17.20 28.74
CA ARG A 77 -9.87 16.09 29.65
C ARG A 77 -10.10 14.72 28.99
N PRO A 78 -9.21 13.72 29.21
CA PRO A 78 -9.40 12.36 28.72
C PRO A 78 -10.71 11.74 29.23
N ILE A 79 -11.40 10.99 28.38
CA ILE A 79 -12.65 10.30 28.72
C ILE A 79 -12.33 8.83 29.04
N ASN A 80 -12.75 8.34 30.20
CA ASN A 80 -12.57 6.94 30.66
C ASN A 80 -11.13 6.39 30.55
N PRO A 81 -10.11 7.07 31.11
CA PRO A 81 -8.75 6.55 31.14
C PRO A 81 -8.65 5.24 31.96
N LYS A 82 -7.72 4.35 31.57
CA LYS A 82 -7.46 3.07 32.28
C LYS A 82 -7.09 3.27 33.76
N HIS A 83 -6.39 4.37 34.08
CA HIS A 83 -6.01 4.76 35.43
C HIS A 83 -6.47 6.20 35.73
N PRO A 84 -7.71 6.41 36.21
CA PRO A 84 -8.32 7.74 36.34
C PRO A 84 -7.54 8.74 37.18
N ALA A 85 -7.06 8.34 38.35
CA ALA A 85 -6.30 9.24 39.23
C ALA A 85 -4.95 9.66 38.62
N LYS A 86 -4.23 8.71 38.00
CA LYS A 86 -2.94 8.97 37.31
C LYS A 86 -3.16 9.94 36.14
N ALA A 87 -4.15 9.66 35.29
CA ALA A 87 -4.47 10.50 34.14
C ALA A 87 -4.89 11.93 34.54
N GLU A 88 -5.70 12.07 35.60
CA GLU A 88 -6.10 13.38 36.12
C GLU A 88 -4.89 14.17 36.66
N ALA A 89 -3.98 13.51 37.38
CA ALA A 89 -2.75 14.15 37.88
C ALA A 89 -1.85 14.62 36.72
N ILE A 90 -1.61 13.76 35.73
CA ILE A 90 -0.80 14.08 34.54
C ILE A 90 -1.43 15.23 33.73
N TYR A 91 -2.73 15.17 33.48
CA TYR A 91 -3.45 16.21 32.75
C TYR A 91 -3.40 17.56 33.47
N ASN A 92 -3.61 17.57 34.80
CA ASN A 92 -3.52 18.78 35.60
C ASN A 92 -2.08 19.32 35.62
N HIS A 93 -1.06 18.47 35.68
CA HIS A 93 0.33 18.90 35.56
C HIS A 93 0.63 19.57 34.22
N LEU A 94 0.25 18.94 33.09
CA LEU A 94 0.43 19.53 31.76
C LEU A 94 -0.31 20.88 31.63
N ARG A 95 -1.55 20.95 32.13
CA ARG A 95 -2.40 22.14 32.04
C ARG A 95 -1.87 23.28 32.93
N ASP A 96 -1.69 23.00 34.21
CA ASP A 96 -1.46 24.02 35.24
C ASP A 96 0.00 24.48 35.25
N ASN A 97 0.97 23.61 34.95
CA ASN A 97 2.39 24.00 34.96
C ASN A 97 2.86 24.48 33.58
N TYR A 98 2.56 23.74 32.51
CA TYR A 98 3.06 24.08 31.17
C TYR A 98 2.12 25.03 30.40
N TYR A 99 0.86 24.64 30.17
CA TYR A 99 -0.02 25.39 29.27
C TYR A 99 -0.44 26.76 29.83
N GLN A 100 -0.95 26.82 31.07
CA GLN A 100 -1.43 28.09 31.66
C GLN A 100 -0.35 29.15 31.83
N HIS A 101 0.91 28.73 31.91
CA HIS A 101 2.06 29.62 32.14
C HIS A 101 2.98 29.73 30.93
N ILE A 102 2.56 29.24 29.75
CA ILE A 102 3.35 29.29 28.51
C ILE A 102 3.87 30.71 28.20
N SER A 103 3.08 31.74 28.46
CA SER A 103 3.47 33.14 28.25
C SER A 103 4.62 33.61 29.15
N ARG A 104 4.93 32.90 30.24
CA ARG A 104 5.98 33.27 31.20
C ARG A 104 7.36 32.71 30.85
N TYR A 105 7.44 31.69 29.98
CA TYR A 105 8.70 31.04 29.63
C TYR A 105 8.89 30.79 28.13
N ALA A 106 7.86 30.90 27.30
CA ALA A 106 7.96 30.65 25.86
C ALA A 106 8.98 31.53 25.14
N ASP A 107 9.24 32.74 25.63
CA ASP A 107 10.25 33.64 25.06
C ASP A 107 11.68 33.14 25.28
N LEU A 108 11.87 32.12 26.14
CA LEU A 108 13.14 31.44 26.34
C LEU A 108 13.36 30.28 25.34
N LEU A 109 12.30 29.86 24.63
CA LEU A 109 12.27 28.76 23.66
C LEU A 109 12.45 29.32 22.23
N GLU A 110 13.71 29.45 21.82
CA GLU A 110 14.07 29.90 20.47
C GLU A 110 13.99 28.75 19.45
N ALA A 111 14.08 29.08 18.15
CA ALA A 111 14.01 28.08 17.08
C ALA A 111 15.15 27.06 17.18
N GLU A 112 16.34 27.52 17.57
CA GLU A 112 17.53 26.70 17.78
C GLU A 112 17.88 26.63 19.28
N PRO A 113 18.54 25.56 19.75
CA PRO A 113 19.04 25.46 21.11
C PRO A 113 20.02 26.61 21.42
N ARG A 114 19.96 27.12 22.65
CA ARG A 114 20.83 28.22 23.08
C ARG A 114 21.34 28.02 24.50
N THR A 115 22.51 28.58 24.75
CA THR A 115 23.15 28.58 26.07
C THR A 115 23.34 30.02 26.54
N VAL A 116 22.95 30.32 27.77
CA VAL A 116 23.08 31.66 28.35
C VAL A 116 23.91 31.60 29.63
N ARG A 117 24.94 32.46 29.70
CA ARG A 117 25.71 32.67 30.93
C ARG A 117 24.96 33.61 31.87
N ILE A 118 24.81 33.20 33.12
CA ILE A 118 24.12 33.94 34.17
C ILE A 118 24.98 34.08 35.43
N PRO A 119 24.81 35.16 36.20
CA PRO A 119 25.44 35.28 37.51
C PRO A 119 24.88 34.24 38.50
N ILE A 120 25.70 33.85 39.48
CA ILE A 120 25.39 32.74 40.39
C ILE A 120 24.07 32.93 41.15
N ASN A 121 23.75 34.17 41.54
CA ASN A 121 22.52 34.52 42.27
C ASN A 121 21.22 34.40 41.45
N GLN A 122 21.33 34.16 40.14
CA GLN A 122 20.19 33.93 39.25
C GLN A 122 19.96 32.46 38.95
N ILE A 123 20.81 31.54 39.41
CA ILE A 123 20.70 30.11 39.08
C ILE A 123 19.36 29.53 39.55
N LYS A 124 18.93 29.89 40.77
CA LYS A 124 17.74 29.33 41.42
C LYS A 124 16.47 29.40 40.56
N GLN A 125 16.22 30.51 39.84
CA GLN A 125 15.03 30.66 38.99
C GLN A 125 15.01 29.73 37.76
N TYR A 126 16.16 29.15 37.39
CA TYR A 126 16.30 28.24 36.24
C TYR A 126 16.38 26.76 36.63
N VAL A 127 16.66 26.44 37.90
CA VAL A 127 16.79 25.04 38.35
C VAL A 127 15.63 24.57 39.21
N ALA A 128 14.81 25.48 39.76
CA ALA A 128 13.77 25.14 40.72
C ALA A 128 12.52 26.01 40.64
N GLN A 129 11.43 25.44 41.16
CA GLN A 129 10.18 26.16 41.41
C GLN A 129 10.21 26.84 42.79
N GLU A 130 10.30 28.16 42.81
CA GLU A 130 10.13 28.94 44.05
C GLU A 130 8.65 29.22 44.32
N TYR A 131 8.27 29.21 45.60
CA TYR A 131 6.92 29.49 46.06
C TYR A 131 6.92 30.69 46.99
N ASN A 132 5.94 31.57 46.84
CA ASN A 132 5.76 32.69 47.74
C ASN A 132 5.12 32.27 49.08
N ALA A 133 4.89 33.23 49.99
CA ALA A 133 4.31 32.98 51.30
C ALA A 133 2.90 32.36 51.26
N GLU A 134 2.17 32.52 50.15
CA GLU A 134 0.86 31.91 49.90
C GLU A 134 0.94 30.58 49.12
N SER A 135 2.13 29.97 49.03
CA SER A 135 2.39 28.73 48.29
C SER A 135 2.07 28.80 46.79
N LYS A 136 2.22 29.98 46.17
CA LYS A 136 2.06 30.17 44.72
C LYS A 136 3.40 30.14 44.00
N PRO A 137 3.51 29.47 42.83
CA PRO A 137 4.69 29.48 41.98
C PRO A 137 5.14 30.90 41.58
N GLN A 138 6.41 31.23 41.80
CA GLN A 138 6.99 32.54 41.50
C GLN A 138 7.66 32.60 40.13
N TYR A 139 8.51 31.62 39.82
CA TYR A 139 9.30 31.54 38.58
C TYR A 139 8.92 30.32 37.73
N PHE A 140 8.99 30.46 36.41
CA PHE A 140 8.63 29.42 35.45
C PHE A 140 9.75 29.13 34.44
N ASN A 141 10.90 29.80 34.55
CA ASN A 141 11.98 29.70 33.57
C ASN A 141 12.52 28.27 33.47
N HIS A 142 12.60 27.57 34.61
CA HIS A 142 13.03 26.18 34.72
C HIS A 142 12.20 25.17 33.88
N LEU A 143 11.03 25.56 33.35
CA LEU A 143 10.26 24.72 32.42
C LEU A 143 10.83 24.73 30.99
N ALA A 144 11.58 25.78 30.62
CA ALA A 144 12.22 25.92 29.32
C ALA A 144 13.68 25.40 29.32
N VAL A 145 14.20 24.98 30.47
CA VAL A 145 15.60 24.62 30.66
C VAL A 145 15.76 23.11 30.55
N GLU A 146 16.74 22.71 29.74
CA GLU A 146 17.16 21.32 29.58
C GLU A 146 18.11 20.91 30.70
N LYS A 147 19.18 21.70 30.91
CA LYS A 147 20.15 21.51 31.99
C LYS A 147 20.84 22.83 32.38
N VAL A 148 21.47 22.83 33.54
CA VAL A 148 22.31 23.95 34.00
C VAL A 148 23.69 23.45 34.40
N ASP A 149 24.74 24.02 33.82
CA ASP A 149 26.11 23.82 34.29
C ASP A 149 26.48 24.97 35.26
N ILE A 150 26.92 24.63 36.47
CA ILE A 150 27.28 25.56 37.53
C ILE A 150 28.78 25.47 37.75
N PHE A 151 29.48 26.58 37.64
CA PHE A 151 30.92 26.67 37.86
C PHE A 151 31.16 27.39 39.18
N CYS A 152 31.80 26.74 40.15
CA CYS A 152 32.14 27.32 41.44
C CYS A 152 33.40 26.71 42.04
N LYS A 153 34.01 27.38 43.02
CA LYS A 153 35.16 26.82 43.71
C LYS A 153 34.72 25.78 44.75
N PHE A 154 35.15 24.53 44.59
CA PHE A 154 34.91 23.51 45.61
C PHE A 154 35.78 23.74 46.86
N PRO A 155 35.23 23.50 48.07
CA PRO A 155 35.95 23.64 49.33
C PRO A 155 36.93 22.48 49.62
N ILE A 156 36.87 21.38 48.86
CA ILE A 156 37.68 20.17 49.05
C ILE A 156 38.90 20.22 48.12
N ALA A 157 40.08 19.87 48.62
CA ALA A 157 41.30 19.72 47.83
C ALA A 157 41.26 18.43 46.98
N ASP A 158 41.95 18.40 45.84
CA ASP A 158 42.01 17.26 44.91
C ASP A 158 40.65 16.91 44.25
N ALA A 159 39.68 17.83 44.33
CA ALA A 159 38.37 17.70 43.71
C ALA A 159 38.22 18.51 42.40
N GLU A 160 39.31 19.05 41.86
CA GLU A 160 39.26 20.02 40.76
C GLU A 160 38.81 19.42 39.42
N LYS A 161 38.89 18.09 39.27
CA LYS A 161 38.51 17.37 38.04
C LYS A 161 37.18 16.64 38.13
N ILE A 162 36.45 16.81 39.24
CA ILE A 162 35.18 16.11 39.47
C ILE A 162 34.03 17.03 39.07
N GLY A 163 33.05 16.47 38.36
CA GLY A 163 31.72 17.05 38.22
C GLY A 163 30.74 16.37 39.17
N LEU A 164 29.83 17.14 39.77
CA LEU A 164 28.71 16.59 40.53
C LEU A 164 27.43 16.80 39.72
N VAL A 165 26.73 15.73 39.41
CA VAL A 165 25.46 15.78 38.66
C VAL A 165 24.30 15.64 39.66
N ASP A 166 23.54 16.71 39.84
CA ASP A 166 22.30 16.71 40.62
C ASP A 166 21.12 16.41 39.70
N MET A 167 20.43 15.31 39.95
CA MET A 167 19.26 14.87 39.18
C MET A 167 17.97 15.16 39.95
N PRO A 168 16.88 15.56 39.27
CA PRO A 168 15.55 15.61 39.88
C PRO A 168 15.16 14.25 40.49
N GLY A 169 14.41 14.27 41.59
CA GLY A 169 13.96 13.03 42.22
C GLY A 169 12.79 12.40 41.45
N LEU A 170 12.66 11.07 41.48
CA LEU A 170 11.52 10.36 40.86
C LEU A 170 10.14 10.76 41.43
N GLY A 171 10.10 11.45 42.57
CA GLY A 171 8.87 11.99 43.15
C GLY A 171 8.35 13.27 42.49
N ASP A 172 9.12 13.86 41.57
CA ASP A 172 8.88 15.20 41.01
C ASP A 172 8.01 15.19 39.73
N ASN A 173 7.06 14.25 39.59
CA ASN A 173 5.87 14.30 38.71
C ASN A 173 5.99 14.73 37.22
N ARG A 174 7.17 14.87 36.61
CA ARG A 174 7.27 15.13 35.16
C ARG A 174 7.36 13.81 34.39
N LEU A 175 6.54 13.69 33.36
CA LEU A 175 6.70 12.64 32.37
C LEU A 175 8.02 12.86 31.61
N GLY A 176 8.77 11.78 31.38
CA GLY A 176 10.09 11.86 30.77
C GLY A 176 11.26 12.06 31.74
N ASP A 177 11.03 12.20 33.05
CA ASP A 177 12.13 12.29 34.03
C ASP A 177 12.86 10.95 34.19
N GLU A 178 12.15 9.83 34.06
CA GLU A 178 12.75 8.48 34.09
C GLU A 178 13.70 8.27 32.91
N GLU A 179 13.25 8.55 31.68
CA GLU A 179 14.09 8.42 30.48
C GLU A 179 15.31 9.35 30.55
N ARG A 180 15.13 10.58 31.02
CA ARG A 180 16.25 11.51 31.24
C ARG A 180 17.21 11.01 32.31
N MET A 181 16.70 10.42 33.39
CA MET A 181 17.53 9.79 34.41
C MET A 181 18.31 8.60 33.85
N ILE A 182 17.67 7.74 33.07
CA ILE A 182 18.31 6.61 32.39
C ILE A 182 19.44 7.10 31.49
N GLN A 183 19.19 8.15 30.71
CA GLN A 183 20.19 8.72 29.81
C GLN A 183 21.38 9.30 30.60
N ALA A 184 21.12 10.19 31.56
CA ALA A 184 22.18 10.80 32.36
C ALA A 184 23.01 9.76 33.11
N LEU A 185 22.36 8.73 33.70
CA LEU A 185 23.05 7.65 34.40
C LEU A 185 23.87 6.75 33.46
N GLY A 186 23.46 6.60 32.19
CA GLY A 186 24.13 5.75 31.21
C GLY A 186 25.22 6.45 30.38
N GLU A 187 25.18 7.77 30.29
CA GLU A 187 26.00 8.58 29.37
C GLU A 187 26.81 9.70 30.05
N ASP A 188 26.30 10.33 31.11
CA ASP A 188 26.89 11.56 31.69
C ASP A 188 27.67 11.33 33.01
N VAL A 189 27.59 10.13 33.62
CA VAL A 189 28.17 9.86 34.95
C VAL A 189 29.10 8.65 34.99
N ASP A 190 30.21 8.80 35.72
CA ASP A 190 31.21 7.73 35.95
C ASP A 190 30.97 6.96 37.25
N PHE A 191 30.09 7.47 38.13
CA PHE A 191 29.79 6.84 39.41
C PHE A 191 28.46 7.33 39.98
N ILE A 192 27.72 6.45 40.67
CA ILE A 192 26.40 6.76 41.21
C ILE A 192 26.45 6.80 42.74
N LEU A 193 25.93 7.88 43.33
CA LEU A 193 25.78 8.02 44.77
C LEU A 193 24.31 8.11 45.15
N PHE A 194 23.74 7.00 45.63
CA PHE A 194 22.39 7.01 46.19
C PHE A 194 22.41 7.65 47.56
N ILE A 195 21.50 8.58 47.82
CA ILE A 195 21.37 9.23 49.14
C ILE A 195 19.96 9.00 49.66
N ARG A 196 19.85 8.36 50.83
CA ARG A 196 18.57 8.08 51.50
C ARG A 196 18.60 8.62 52.93
N ARG A 197 17.67 9.53 53.25
CA ARG A 197 17.46 9.99 54.64
C ARG A 197 16.35 9.16 55.29
N PRO A 198 16.61 8.41 56.38
CA PRO A 198 15.55 7.64 57.04
C PRO A 198 14.57 8.51 57.84
N LYS A 199 13.32 8.05 57.97
CA LYS A 199 12.30 8.66 58.84
C LYS A 199 12.59 8.33 60.32
N GLN A 200 12.10 9.18 61.23
CA GLN A 200 12.24 8.97 62.68
C GLN A 200 11.37 7.78 63.13
N GLY A 201 11.92 6.87 63.95
CA GLY A 201 11.17 5.77 64.58
C GLY A 201 11.24 4.40 63.89
N GLY A 202 12.19 4.20 62.97
CA GLY A 202 12.34 2.97 62.18
C GLY A 202 11.88 3.19 60.73
N ASN A 203 12.50 2.49 59.78
CA ASN A 203 12.21 2.71 58.36
C ASN A 203 12.30 1.41 57.55
N ILE A 204 11.55 1.37 56.45
CA ILE A 204 11.56 0.26 55.49
C ILE A 204 11.83 0.78 54.09
N TRP A 205 12.31 -0.10 53.20
CA TRP A 205 12.50 0.21 51.79
C TRP A 205 11.14 0.41 51.09
N GLU A 206 10.93 1.61 50.54
CA GLU A 206 9.69 1.97 49.86
C GLU A 206 9.74 1.41 48.42
N LYS A 207 9.02 0.31 48.14
CA LYS A 207 9.12 -0.39 46.84
C LYS A 207 8.89 0.49 45.60
N GLN A 208 7.98 1.47 45.70
CA GLN A 208 7.64 2.36 44.59
C GLN A 208 8.64 3.51 44.37
N ILE A 209 9.60 3.68 45.27
CA ILE A 209 10.57 4.78 45.23
C ILE A 209 11.97 4.21 45.30
N ASP A 210 12.33 3.59 46.42
CA ASP A 210 13.68 3.14 46.69
C ASP A 210 14.08 1.98 45.76
N VAL A 211 13.28 0.91 45.70
CA VAL A 211 13.59 -0.25 44.84
C VAL A 211 13.50 0.13 43.36
N TYR A 212 12.45 0.87 43.00
CA TYR A 212 12.25 1.32 41.62
C TYR A 212 13.40 2.19 41.10
N LEU A 213 13.94 3.11 41.92
CA LEU A 213 15.10 3.91 41.55
C LEU A 213 16.33 3.05 41.24
N HIS A 214 16.55 1.97 41.98
CA HIS A 214 17.66 1.05 41.73
C HIS A 214 17.45 0.25 40.44
N ASP A 215 16.20 -0.13 40.13
CA ASP A 215 15.86 -0.76 38.84
C ASP A 215 16.13 0.19 37.67
N ILE A 216 15.73 1.46 37.79
CA ILE A 216 16.00 2.50 36.78
C ILE A 216 17.51 2.68 36.57
N ALA A 217 18.29 2.76 37.65
CA ALA A 217 19.75 2.86 37.55
C ALA A 217 20.41 1.61 36.95
N ALA A 218 19.92 0.42 37.30
CA ALA A 218 20.39 -0.84 36.70
C ALA A 218 20.04 -0.92 35.20
N GLN A 219 18.86 -0.44 34.83
CA GLN A 219 18.42 -0.34 33.44
C GLN A 219 19.29 0.63 32.63
N ALA A 220 19.67 1.78 33.20
CA ALA A 220 20.56 2.76 32.58
C ALA A 220 21.91 2.15 32.17
N LEU A 221 22.44 1.27 33.01
CA LEU A 221 23.70 0.59 32.74
C LEU A 221 23.56 -0.54 31.70
N GLN A 222 22.36 -0.97 31.32
CA GLN A 222 22.08 -1.92 30.21
C GLN A 222 22.98 -3.17 30.15
N ASN A 223 23.37 -3.73 31.29
CA ASN A 223 24.36 -4.82 31.41
C ASN A 223 25.80 -4.47 30.96
N LYS A 224 26.10 -3.19 30.70
CA LYS A 224 27.46 -2.70 30.46
C LYS A 224 28.33 -2.87 31.69
N LEU A 225 27.74 -2.59 32.87
CA LEU A 225 28.34 -2.79 34.18
C LEU A 225 27.31 -3.19 35.23
N ALA A 226 27.79 -3.86 36.26
CA ALA A 226 27.00 -4.16 37.43
C ALA A 226 26.85 -2.92 38.31
N LEU A 227 25.61 -2.53 38.62
CA LEU A 227 25.32 -1.39 39.50
C LEU A 227 26.06 -1.49 40.84
N GLU A 228 26.24 -2.70 41.36
CA GLU A 228 26.93 -2.98 42.61
C GLU A 228 28.44 -2.69 42.59
N GLU A 229 29.06 -2.50 41.41
CA GLU A 229 30.46 -2.07 41.28
C GLU A 229 30.58 -0.56 41.01
N TRP A 230 29.51 0.08 40.55
CA TRP A 230 29.49 1.48 40.09
C TRP A 230 28.73 2.42 41.03
N SER A 231 28.29 1.94 42.19
CA SER A 231 27.47 2.77 43.08
C SER A 231 27.74 2.60 44.56
N PHE A 232 27.60 3.69 45.31
CA PHE A 232 27.51 3.71 46.77
C PHE A 232 26.11 4.12 47.23
N LEU A 233 25.74 3.71 48.43
CA LEU A 233 24.57 4.20 49.16
C LEU A 233 25.02 5.00 50.38
N VAL A 234 24.41 6.16 50.61
CA VAL A 234 24.59 6.99 51.80
C VAL A 234 23.29 7.05 52.58
N LEU A 235 23.29 6.50 53.78
CA LEU A 235 22.23 6.66 54.76
C LEU A 235 22.49 7.96 55.53
N ASN A 236 21.73 9.01 55.17
CA ASN A 236 21.91 10.35 55.72
C ASN A 236 21.37 10.43 57.15
N ALA A 237 22.27 10.35 58.12
CA ALA A 237 21.97 10.23 59.54
C ALA A 237 21.87 11.60 60.24
N ASP A 238 20.99 11.69 61.23
CA ASP A 238 20.93 12.76 62.20
C ASP A 238 20.73 12.17 63.62
N GLU A 239 20.56 13.04 64.62
CA GLU A 239 20.40 12.64 66.01
C GLU A 239 19.10 11.83 66.26
N HIS A 240 18.15 11.86 65.32
CA HIS A 240 16.80 11.31 65.47
C HIS A 240 16.55 10.04 64.64
N ASN A 241 17.38 9.75 63.63
CA ASN A 241 17.11 8.66 62.66
C ASN A 241 18.16 7.54 62.63
N GLN A 242 19.07 7.46 63.60
CA GLN A 242 20.13 6.43 63.62
C GLN A 242 19.61 4.99 63.60
N VAL A 243 18.51 4.71 64.31
CA VAL A 243 17.88 3.38 64.30
C VAL A 243 17.39 3.03 62.89
N GLY A 244 16.75 3.98 62.21
CA GLY A 244 16.30 3.79 60.83
C GLY A 244 17.44 3.58 59.83
N CYS A 245 18.63 4.17 60.06
CA CYS A 245 19.82 3.87 59.25
C CYS A 245 20.21 2.39 59.40
N LYS A 246 20.31 1.89 60.64
CA LYS A 246 20.65 0.49 60.90
C LYS A 246 19.63 -0.49 60.34
N ASP A 247 18.33 -0.18 60.46
CA ASP A 247 17.26 -1.02 59.94
C ASP A 247 17.34 -1.17 58.41
N LEU A 248 17.57 -0.06 57.70
CA LEU A 248 17.72 -0.07 56.24
C LEU A 248 18.99 -0.79 55.79
N GLU A 249 20.12 -0.56 56.48
CA GLU A 249 21.38 -1.24 56.18
C GLU A 249 21.24 -2.77 56.33
N ASN A 250 20.64 -3.23 57.44
CA ASN A 250 20.44 -4.65 57.72
C ASN A 250 19.48 -5.33 56.73
N SER A 251 18.47 -4.61 56.23
CA SER A 251 17.45 -5.16 55.32
C SER A 251 17.74 -4.90 53.83
N ARG A 252 18.85 -4.23 53.51
CA ARG A 252 19.19 -3.77 52.15
C ARG A 252 19.20 -4.90 51.11
N GLU A 253 19.96 -5.96 51.36
CA GLU A 253 20.15 -7.04 50.38
C GLU A 253 18.90 -7.90 50.19
N GLU A 254 18.12 -8.10 51.26
CA GLU A 254 16.83 -8.80 51.22
C GLU A 254 15.81 -8.06 50.34
N ASN A 255 15.96 -6.75 50.19
CA ASN A 255 15.15 -5.91 49.31
C ASN A 255 15.75 -5.71 47.91
N GLY A 256 16.81 -6.45 47.56
CA GLY A 256 17.43 -6.41 46.24
C GLY A 256 18.33 -5.20 45.99
N ILE A 257 18.55 -4.34 47.00
CA ILE A 257 19.41 -3.16 46.85
C ILE A 257 20.86 -3.59 46.98
N ARG A 258 21.62 -3.50 45.90
CA ARG A 258 23.04 -3.89 45.85
C ARG A 258 23.90 -2.73 45.37
N VAL A 259 24.85 -2.36 46.22
CA VAL A 259 25.79 -1.25 46.03
C VAL A 259 27.16 -1.69 46.56
N LYS A 260 28.23 -1.06 46.09
CA LYS A 260 29.60 -1.42 46.45
C LYS A 260 29.90 -1.19 47.91
N LYS A 261 29.43 -0.06 48.44
CA LYS A 261 29.51 0.32 49.86
C LYS A 261 28.22 1.01 50.30
N CYS A 262 27.82 0.77 51.54
CA CYS A 262 26.78 1.51 52.24
C CYS A 262 27.45 2.32 53.36
N LEU A 263 27.33 3.64 53.32
CA LEU A 263 27.94 4.56 54.26
C LEU A 263 26.85 5.21 55.10
N THR A 264 27.08 5.38 56.40
CA THR A 264 26.21 6.17 57.28
C THR A 264 26.93 7.46 57.65
N ALA A 265 26.37 8.62 57.29
CA ALA A 265 26.98 9.92 57.53
C ALA A 265 25.92 11.00 57.70
N ASN A 266 26.20 12.01 58.54
CA ASN A 266 25.38 13.20 58.61
C ASN A 266 25.83 14.22 57.56
N CYS A 267 25.16 14.22 56.40
CA CYS A 267 25.51 15.08 55.29
C CYS A 267 25.25 16.58 55.54
N MET A 268 24.62 16.95 56.67
CA MET A 268 24.52 18.36 57.11
C MET A 268 25.83 18.88 57.69
N LYS A 269 26.74 17.99 58.12
CA LYS A 269 28.07 18.36 58.62
C LYS A 269 29.09 18.26 57.50
N VAL A 270 29.83 19.34 57.26
CA VAL A 270 30.84 19.44 56.19
C VAL A 270 31.88 18.33 56.30
N ASP A 271 32.42 18.07 57.50
CA ASP A 271 33.46 17.05 57.69
C ASP A 271 32.97 15.63 57.39
N GLU A 272 31.72 15.30 57.73
CA GLU A 272 31.14 13.98 57.44
C GLU A 272 30.79 13.84 55.95
N ALA A 273 30.27 14.89 55.32
CA ALA A 273 30.01 14.90 53.87
C ALA A 273 31.31 14.77 53.05
N ASN A 274 32.39 15.45 53.46
CA ASN A 274 33.69 15.36 52.79
C ASN A 274 34.29 13.96 52.88
N LYS A 275 34.10 13.25 54.01
CA LYS A 275 34.54 11.86 54.15
C LYS A 275 33.84 10.91 53.19
N VAL A 276 32.54 11.10 52.95
CA VAL A 276 31.79 10.31 51.95
C VAL A 276 32.39 10.49 50.56
N ILE A 277 32.71 11.72 50.19
CA ILE A 277 33.31 12.02 48.88
C ILE A 277 34.73 11.47 48.77
N ALA A 278 35.55 11.61 49.82
CA ALA A 278 36.88 11.02 49.87
C ALA A 278 36.84 9.50 49.65
N GLU A 279 35.91 8.79 50.29
CA GLU A 279 35.72 7.34 50.10
C GLU A 279 35.34 6.96 48.66
N VAL A 280 34.53 7.79 47.99
CA VAL A 280 34.20 7.61 46.56
C VAL A 280 35.44 7.83 45.71
N LEU A 281 36.21 8.88 45.99
CA LEU A 281 37.40 9.22 45.21
C LEU A 281 38.53 8.21 45.36
N ASP A 282 38.78 7.73 46.57
CA ASP A 282 39.74 6.65 46.80
C ASP A 282 39.32 5.38 46.05
N TYR A 283 38.02 5.04 46.07
CA TYR A 283 37.52 3.90 45.32
C TYR A 283 37.70 4.07 43.80
N LEU A 284 37.34 5.23 43.25
CA LEU A 284 37.49 5.51 41.83
C LEU A 284 38.96 5.54 41.41
N ALA A 285 39.84 6.14 42.21
CA ALA A 285 41.29 6.16 41.94
C ALA A 285 41.86 4.74 41.80
N ASP A 286 41.37 3.79 42.61
CA ASP A 286 41.81 2.40 42.59
C ASP A 286 41.14 1.55 41.48
N ASN A 287 39.96 1.92 40.98
CA ASN A 287 39.10 1.03 40.19
C ASN A 287 38.64 1.58 38.83
N ILE A 288 38.74 2.89 38.56
CA ILE A 288 38.16 3.51 37.35
C ILE A 288 38.68 2.87 36.06
N GLU A 289 39.98 2.55 35.96
CA GLU A 289 40.54 1.90 34.77
C GLU A 289 39.96 0.50 34.49
N ILE A 290 39.51 -0.21 35.53
CA ILE A 290 38.89 -1.53 35.39
C ILE A 290 37.44 -1.35 34.95
N LEU A 291 36.71 -0.43 35.59
CA LEU A 291 35.32 -0.10 35.26
C LEU A 291 35.20 0.41 33.81
N ASP A 292 36.09 1.31 33.39
CA ASP A 292 36.15 1.82 32.01
C ASP A 292 36.40 0.71 30.99
N ARG A 293 37.32 -0.22 31.28
CA ARG A 293 37.57 -1.37 30.38
C ARG A 293 36.36 -2.27 30.26
N GLN A 294 35.62 -2.50 31.34
CA GLN A 294 34.37 -3.26 31.31
C GLN A 294 33.31 -2.52 30.48
N TYR A 295 33.10 -1.22 30.73
CA TYR A 295 32.17 -0.38 29.96
C TYR A 295 32.48 -0.43 28.45
N MET A 296 33.74 -0.15 28.09
CA MET A 296 34.19 -0.15 26.69
C MET A 296 34.02 -1.52 26.03
N SER A 297 34.35 -2.60 26.73
CA SER A 297 34.19 -3.97 26.22
C SER A 297 32.72 -4.28 25.93
N ALA A 298 31.83 -3.92 26.85
CA ALA A 298 30.39 -4.09 26.66
C ALA A 298 29.87 -3.26 25.47
N CYS A 299 30.25 -1.98 25.37
CA CYS A 299 29.90 -1.13 24.24
C CYS A 299 30.39 -1.71 22.91
N LYS A 300 31.62 -2.20 22.85
CA LYS A 300 32.18 -2.86 21.66
C LYS A 300 31.41 -4.12 21.29
N ASN A 301 31.00 -4.93 22.27
CA ASN A 301 30.20 -6.13 22.03
C ASN A 301 28.79 -5.79 21.53
N SER A 302 28.13 -4.79 22.12
CA SER A 302 26.83 -4.30 21.66
C SER A 302 26.90 -3.79 20.22
N LEU A 303 27.95 -3.04 19.88
CA LEU A 303 28.17 -2.54 18.53
C LEU A 303 28.41 -3.67 17.52
N LYS A 304 29.17 -4.71 17.88
CA LYS A 304 29.34 -5.93 17.07
C LYS A 304 28.03 -6.69 16.88
N ALA A 305 27.19 -6.78 17.92
CA ALA A 305 25.89 -7.43 17.84
C ALA A 305 24.97 -6.68 16.86
N LEU A 306 24.93 -5.35 16.96
CA LEU A 306 24.17 -4.50 16.04
C LEU A 306 24.67 -4.64 14.59
N GLN A 307 25.98 -4.66 14.38
CA GLN A 307 26.59 -4.87 13.06
C GLN A 307 26.15 -6.22 12.45
N LEU A 308 26.09 -7.28 13.26
CA LEU A 308 25.63 -8.60 12.83
C LEU A 308 24.13 -8.62 12.51
N GLU A 309 23.31 -7.94 13.32
CA GLU A 309 21.87 -7.82 13.09
C GLU A 309 21.56 -7.10 11.78
N VAL A 310 22.23 -5.97 11.53
CA VAL A 310 22.12 -5.23 10.26
C VAL A 310 22.50 -6.14 9.09
N LYS A 311 23.63 -6.85 9.19
CA LYS A 311 24.06 -7.78 8.14
C LYS A 311 23.01 -8.87 7.87
N ASN A 312 22.53 -9.54 8.92
CA ASN A 312 21.54 -10.62 8.78
C ASN A 312 20.23 -10.12 8.14
N THR A 313 19.80 -8.92 8.50
CA THR A 313 18.61 -8.27 7.95
C THR A 313 18.79 -7.97 6.46
N LEU A 314 19.94 -7.39 6.08
CA LEU A 314 20.29 -7.09 4.69
C LEU A 314 20.44 -8.37 3.85
N ASP A 315 21.06 -9.42 4.39
CA ASP A 315 21.18 -10.72 3.72
C ASP A 315 19.81 -11.38 3.50
N ALA A 316 18.89 -11.29 4.47
CA ALA A 316 17.52 -11.79 4.34
C ALA A 316 16.71 -11.02 3.28
N ALA A 317 16.85 -9.69 3.24
CA ALA A 317 16.25 -8.86 2.20
C ALA A 317 16.79 -9.24 0.82
N ASN A 318 18.10 -9.44 0.69
CA ASN A 318 18.72 -9.81 -0.58
C ASN A 318 18.24 -11.17 -1.11
N LYS A 319 18.12 -12.18 -0.23
CA LYS A 319 17.56 -13.49 -0.58
C LYS A 319 16.12 -13.39 -1.09
N THR A 320 15.31 -12.57 -0.43
CA THR A 320 13.91 -12.34 -0.84
C THR A 320 13.84 -11.68 -2.22
N LEU A 321 14.67 -10.66 -2.48
CA LEU A 321 14.72 -10.00 -3.79
C LEU A 321 15.22 -10.92 -4.91
N HIS A 322 16.19 -11.78 -4.63
CA HIS A 322 16.66 -12.79 -5.58
C HIS A 322 15.66 -13.92 -5.85
N SER A 323 14.61 -14.05 -5.03
CA SER A 323 13.53 -15.04 -5.22
C SER A 323 12.36 -14.52 -6.08
N LEU A 324 12.43 -13.27 -6.57
CA LEU A 324 11.44 -12.74 -7.51
C LEU A 324 11.45 -13.57 -8.80
N GLY A 325 10.30 -14.15 -9.14
CA GLY A 325 10.16 -15.27 -10.07
C GLY A 325 10.71 -15.07 -11.49
N ASP A 326 10.80 -16.18 -12.23
CA ASP A 326 11.30 -16.22 -13.60
C ASP A 326 10.20 -15.83 -14.61
N ASP A 327 10.37 -14.66 -15.24
CA ASP A 327 9.49 -14.11 -16.29
C ASP A 327 9.28 -15.11 -17.43
N PHE A 328 10.34 -15.82 -17.83
CA PHE A 328 10.28 -16.77 -18.93
C PHE A 328 9.48 -18.02 -18.54
N ALA A 329 9.65 -18.49 -17.29
CA ALA A 329 8.89 -19.61 -16.77
C ALA A 329 7.39 -19.27 -16.63
N LEU A 330 7.06 -18.08 -16.13
CA LEU A 330 5.68 -17.61 -16.01
C LEU A 330 5.03 -17.45 -17.39
N TYR A 331 5.73 -16.82 -18.34
CA TYR A 331 5.27 -16.70 -19.72
C TYR A 331 4.99 -18.07 -20.35
N THR A 332 5.93 -19.01 -20.20
CA THR A 332 5.81 -20.37 -20.75
C THR A 332 4.54 -21.06 -20.25
N LYS A 333 4.25 -20.94 -18.94
CA LYS A 333 3.03 -21.49 -18.34
C LYS A 333 1.75 -20.87 -18.92
N LEU A 334 1.68 -19.53 -18.96
CA LEU A 334 0.49 -18.80 -19.43
C LEU A 334 0.22 -19.05 -20.93
N ARG A 335 1.28 -19.08 -21.73
CA ARG A 335 1.22 -19.43 -23.15
C ARG A 335 0.68 -20.84 -23.35
N ASP A 336 1.21 -21.83 -22.63
CA ASP A 336 0.76 -23.21 -22.79
C ASP A 336 -0.71 -23.39 -22.40
N GLU A 337 -1.16 -22.68 -21.36
CA GLU A 337 -2.57 -22.63 -20.99
C GLU A 337 -3.45 -22.01 -22.08
N PHE A 338 -3.04 -20.86 -22.64
CA PHE A 338 -3.75 -20.20 -23.75
C PHE A 338 -3.89 -21.13 -24.95
N ILE A 339 -2.81 -21.79 -25.37
CA ILE A 339 -2.81 -22.66 -26.56
C ILE A 339 -3.67 -23.91 -26.36
N ASN A 340 -3.59 -24.53 -25.18
CA ASN A 340 -4.41 -25.69 -24.88
C ASN A 340 -5.90 -25.33 -24.88
N GLN A 341 -6.28 -24.20 -24.26
CA GLN A 341 -7.67 -23.76 -24.24
C GLN A 341 -8.15 -23.32 -25.63
N LEU A 342 -7.30 -22.68 -26.44
CA LEU A 342 -7.61 -22.34 -27.83
C LEU A 342 -7.98 -23.58 -28.65
N TYR A 343 -7.16 -24.64 -28.55
CA TYR A 343 -7.42 -25.90 -29.24
C TYR A 343 -8.77 -26.50 -28.81
N VAL A 344 -9.01 -26.61 -27.51
CA VAL A 344 -10.27 -27.15 -26.97
C VAL A 344 -11.48 -26.35 -27.46
N ASN A 345 -11.40 -25.02 -27.41
CA ASN A 345 -12.49 -24.14 -27.80
C ASN A 345 -12.81 -24.20 -29.30
N ILE A 346 -11.79 -24.23 -30.16
CA ILE A 346 -11.96 -24.34 -31.61
C ILE A 346 -12.51 -25.71 -32.00
N GLU A 347 -12.03 -26.80 -31.37
CA GLU A 347 -12.58 -28.15 -31.62
C GLU A 347 -14.04 -28.25 -31.18
N ALA A 348 -14.41 -27.67 -30.03
CA ALA A 348 -15.79 -27.63 -29.57
C ALA A 348 -16.73 -26.87 -30.53
N LEU A 349 -16.29 -25.71 -31.04
CA LEU A 349 -17.06 -24.95 -32.03
C LEU A 349 -17.24 -25.74 -33.33
N ARG A 350 -16.18 -26.41 -33.80
CA ARG A 350 -16.24 -27.24 -35.01
C ARG A 350 -17.18 -28.42 -34.84
N GLU A 351 -17.15 -29.10 -33.70
CA GLU A 351 -18.07 -30.20 -33.43
C GLU A 351 -19.53 -29.74 -33.38
N LYS A 352 -19.80 -28.59 -32.74
CA LYS A 352 -21.14 -27.95 -32.77
C LYS A 352 -21.61 -27.73 -34.21
N LEU A 353 -20.78 -27.09 -35.05
CA LEU A 353 -21.15 -26.79 -36.44
C LEU A 353 -21.34 -28.05 -37.31
N ARG A 354 -20.60 -29.13 -37.03
CA ARG A 354 -20.79 -30.43 -37.70
C ARG A 354 -22.10 -31.09 -37.33
N GLN A 355 -22.49 -31.05 -36.06
CA GLN A 355 -23.78 -31.59 -35.60
C GLN A 355 -24.95 -30.85 -36.25
N GLU A 356 -24.78 -29.55 -36.52
CA GLU A 356 -25.76 -28.69 -37.16
C GLU A 356 -25.65 -28.64 -38.70
N ILE A 357 -24.73 -29.40 -39.31
CA ILE A 357 -24.40 -29.25 -40.75
C ILE A 357 -25.57 -29.57 -41.70
N MET A 358 -26.49 -30.44 -41.27
CA MET A 358 -27.70 -30.80 -42.01
C MET A 358 -28.93 -30.02 -41.54
N THR A 359 -28.79 -29.19 -40.52
CA THR A 359 -29.87 -28.34 -40.00
C THR A 359 -30.02 -27.11 -40.90
N PRO A 360 -31.21 -26.84 -41.47
CA PRO A 360 -31.46 -25.65 -42.25
C PRO A 360 -31.19 -24.37 -41.44
N ASP A 361 -30.47 -23.42 -42.01
CA ASP A 361 -30.21 -22.12 -41.37
C ASP A 361 -31.51 -21.33 -41.15
N ALA A 362 -31.80 -21.01 -39.89
CA ALA A 362 -33.06 -20.36 -39.50
C ALA A 362 -33.15 -18.92 -40.04
N ASP A 363 -32.05 -18.17 -40.03
CA ASP A 363 -32.00 -16.79 -40.50
C ASP A 363 -32.24 -16.73 -42.02
N PHE A 364 -31.60 -17.62 -42.79
CA PHE A 364 -31.84 -17.77 -44.22
C PHE A 364 -33.27 -18.21 -44.52
N LYS A 365 -33.79 -19.20 -43.78
CA LYS A 365 -35.17 -19.66 -43.94
C LYS A 365 -36.17 -18.51 -43.73
N ALA A 366 -35.98 -17.71 -42.68
CA ALA A 366 -36.81 -16.54 -42.41
C ALA A 366 -36.74 -15.50 -43.55
N GLN A 367 -35.56 -15.31 -44.17
CA GLN A 367 -35.42 -14.42 -45.33
C GLN A 367 -36.12 -14.94 -46.59
N VAL A 368 -36.09 -16.26 -46.82
CA VAL A 368 -36.84 -16.89 -47.91
C VAL A 368 -38.34 -16.72 -47.67
N GLU A 369 -38.84 -17.03 -46.47
CA GLU A 369 -40.25 -16.86 -46.10
C GLU A 369 -40.70 -15.39 -46.24
N ALA A 370 -39.86 -14.44 -45.81
CA ALA A 370 -40.14 -13.02 -45.98
C ALA A 370 -40.19 -12.62 -47.46
N ALA A 371 -39.30 -13.16 -48.31
CA ALA A 371 -39.34 -12.92 -49.75
C ALA A 371 -40.61 -13.49 -50.40
N ILE A 372 -41.03 -14.69 -50.02
CA ILE A 372 -42.26 -15.32 -50.49
C ILE A 372 -43.49 -14.52 -50.03
N SER A 373 -43.52 -14.07 -48.78
CA SER A 373 -44.60 -13.21 -48.27
C SER A 373 -44.71 -11.90 -49.05
N ARG A 374 -43.56 -11.25 -49.35
CA ARG A 374 -43.52 -10.07 -50.23
C ARG A 374 -44.06 -10.36 -51.62
N CYS A 375 -43.77 -11.54 -52.19
CA CYS A 375 -44.35 -11.98 -53.47
C CYS A 375 -45.87 -12.15 -53.42
N GLY A 376 -46.42 -12.62 -52.29
CA GLY A 376 -47.87 -12.72 -52.07
C GLY A 376 -48.56 -11.37 -51.95
N GLN A 377 -47.87 -10.38 -51.38
CA GLN A 377 -48.36 -9.01 -51.18
C GLN A 377 -48.10 -8.06 -52.36
N LEU A 378 -47.43 -8.54 -53.42
CA LEU A 378 -47.15 -7.76 -54.63
C LEU A 378 -48.43 -7.13 -55.20
N THR A 379 -48.49 -5.80 -55.14
CA THR A 379 -49.37 -4.94 -55.93
C THR A 379 -48.54 -4.41 -57.10
N GLY A 380 -49.06 -4.54 -58.33
CA GLY A 380 -48.29 -4.24 -59.56
C GLY A 380 -48.09 -5.44 -60.51
N ILE A 381 -48.75 -6.55 -60.22
CA ILE A 381 -49.18 -7.48 -61.28
C ILE A 381 -50.60 -7.06 -61.57
N SER A 382 -50.85 -6.67 -62.83
CA SER A 382 -52.11 -6.16 -63.33
C SER A 382 -53.28 -6.66 -62.49
N SER A 383 -53.90 -5.76 -61.73
CA SER A 383 -55.20 -6.04 -61.11
C SER A 383 -56.14 -6.63 -62.17
N ASP A 384 -57.17 -7.36 -61.77
CA ASP A 384 -58.13 -7.93 -62.73
C ASP A 384 -58.56 -6.86 -63.76
N LYS A 385 -58.75 -5.61 -63.30
CA LYS A 385 -59.01 -4.41 -64.13
C LYS A 385 -57.89 -3.97 -65.07
N GLU A 386 -56.62 -4.11 -64.69
CA GLU A 386 -55.48 -3.78 -65.55
C GLU A 386 -55.24 -4.89 -66.59
N ILE A 387 -55.48 -6.16 -66.26
CA ILE A 387 -55.45 -7.26 -67.25
C ILE A 387 -56.59 -7.05 -68.24
N GLU A 388 -57.79 -6.75 -67.75
CA GLU A 388 -58.96 -6.40 -68.56
C GLU A 388 -58.63 -5.21 -69.50
N PHE A 389 -58.00 -4.15 -68.98
CA PHE A 389 -57.57 -3.01 -69.78
C PHE A 389 -56.56 -3.39 -70.88
N LEU A 390 -55.54 -4.20 -70.54
CA LEU A 390 -54.53 -4.67 -71.50
C LEU A 390 -55.15 -5.55 -72.59
N ILE A 391 -56.08 -6.45 -72.23
CA ILE A 391 -56.82 -7.29 -73.17
C ILE A 391 -57.63 -6.43 -74.12
N ASN A 392 -58.37 -5.45 -73.61
CA ASN A 392 -59.18 -4.53 -74.42
C ASN A 392 -58.35 -3.64 -75.34
N LYS A 393 -57.13 -3.26 -74.93
CA LYS A 393 -56.27 -2.34 -75.67
C LYS A 393 -55.37 -3.02 -76.71
N HIS A 394 -54.86 -4.21 -76.40
CA HIS A 394 -53.81 -4.87 -77.19
C HIS A 394 -54.18 -6.30 -77.63
N GLY A 395 -55.34 -6.80 -77.21
CA GLY A 395 -55.77 -8.17 -77.45
C GLY A 395 -55.17 -9.17 -76.46
N ILE A 396 -55.84 -10.32 -76.34
CA ILE A 396 -55.54 -11.39 -75.39
C ILE A 396 -54.05 -11.81 -75.40
N ASN A 397 -53.49 -12.09 -76.57
CA ASN A 397 -52.11 -12.60 -76.69
C ASN A 397 -51.05 -11.58 -76.24
N ALA A 398 -51.23 -10.30 -76.56
CA ALA A 398 -50.29 -9.26 -76.18
C ALA A 398 -50.38 -8.96 -74.67
N ALA A 399 -51.61 -8.91 -74.13
CA ALA A 399 -51.84 -8.74 -72.71
C ALA A 399 -51.27 -9.89 -71.87
N TYR A 400 -51.41 -11.13 -72.34
CA TYR A 400 -50.83 -12.32 -71.72
C TYR A 400 -49.29 -12.24 -71.69
N PHE A 401 -48.67 -11.94 -72.84
CA PHE A 401 -47.22 -11.78 -72.94
C PHE A 401 -46.68 -10.69 -72.01
N GLU A 402 -47.29 -9.50 -72.04
CA GLU A 402 -46.87 -8.36 -71.21
C GLU A 402 -47.03 -8.67 -69.71
N SER A 403 -48.13 -9.33 -69.34
CA SER A 403 -48.40 -9.74 -67.96
C SER A 403 -47.34 -10.74 -67.45
N ILE A 404 -46.94 -11.73 -68.26
CA ILE A 404 -45.86 -12.66 -67.90
C ILE A 404 -44.53 -11.93 -67.68
N GLN A 405 -44.18 -10.97 -68.53
CA GLN A 405 -42.93 -10.21 -68.40
C GLN A 405 -42.90 -9.35 -67.12
N GLN A 406 -44.01 -8.66 -66.83
CA GLN A 406 -44.16 -7.84 -65.64
C GLN A 406 -44.14 -8.69 -64.36
N MET A 407 -44.88 -9.81 -64.34
CA MET A 407 -44.88 -10.76 -63.22
C MET A 407 -43.49 -11.29 -62.90
N ARG A 408 -42.76 -11.71 -63.93
CA ARG A 408 -41.40 -12.22 -63.78
C ARG A 408 -40.46 -11.19 -63.15
N ALA A 409 -40.45 -9.96 -63.68
CA ALA A 409 -39.61 -8.89 -63.14
C ALA A 409 -39.98 -8.53 -61.69
N ALA A 410 -41.29 -8.48 -61.39
CA ALA A 410 -41.80 -8.17 -60.07
C ALA A 410 -41.42 -9.22 -59.02
N ILE A 411 -41.53 -10.51 -59.36
CA ILE A 411 -41.14 -11.63 -58.48
C ILE A 411 -39.64 -11.60 -58.22
N LEU A 412 -38.79 -11.50 -59.25
CA LEU A 412 -37.32 -11.50 -59.09
C LEU A 412 -36.82 -10.39 -58.16
N LYS A 413 -37.45 -9.22 -58.19
CA LYS A 413 -37.09 -8.09 -57.32
C LYS A 413 -37.25 -8.41 -55.83
N GLN A 414 -38.23 -9.24 -55.44
CA GLN A 414 -38.52 -9.51 -54.03
C GLN A 414 -37.47 -10.36 -53.32
N PHE A 415 -36.63 -11.07 -54.08
CA PHE A 415 -35.56 -11.93 -53.57
C PHE A 415 -34.22 -11.20 -53.39
N HIS A 416 -34.09 -9.94 -53.82
CA HIS A 416 -32.84 -9.18 -53.69
C HIS A 416 -32.33 -9.02 -52.23
N PRO A 417 -33.19 -8.79 -51.21
CA PRO A 417 -32.72 -8.62 -49.83
C PRO A 417 -32.17 -9.87 -49.12
N ILE A 418 -32.30 -11.06 -49.72
CA ILE A 418 -31.86 -12.32 -49.11
C ILE A 418 -30.35 -12.33 -48.82
N GLU A 419 -29.56 -11.64 -49.65
CA GLU A 419 -28.11 -11.48 -49.51
C GLU A 419 -27.70 -10.89 -48.15
N THR A 420 -28.41 -9.87 -47.68
CA THR A 420 -28.09 -9.19 -46.41
C THR A 420 -28.26 -10.11 -45.21
N GLY A 421 -29.35 -10.91 -45.17
CA GLY A 421 -29.58 -11.81 -44.03
C GLY A 421 -28.61 -12.99 -43.97
N LEU A 422 -28.04 -13.38 -45.11
CA LEU A 422 -27.01 -14.41 -45.15
C LEU A 422 -25.65 -13.93 -44.72
N GLN A 423 -25.28 -12.72 -45.14
CA GLN A 423 -24.06 -12.10 -44.66
C GLN A 423 -24.12 -11.94 -43.14
N GLN A 424 -25.26 -11.51 -42.59
CA GLN A 424 -25.48 -11.44 -41.14
C GLN A 424 -25.32 -12.80 -40.43
N SER A 425 -25.87 -13.87 -41.00
CA SER A 425 -25.72 -15.22 -40.44
C SER A 425 -24.26 -15.68 -40.49
N LEU A 426 -23.52 -15.39 -41.57
CA LEU A 426 -22.09 -15.69 -41.69
C LEU A 426 -21.26 -14.88 -40.68
N ASP A 427 -21.55 -13.58 -40.53
CA ASP A 427 -20.89 -12.68 -39.58
C ASP A 427 -21.13 -13.11 -38.13
N LYS A 428 -22.29 -13.73 -37.84
CA LYS A 428 -22.55 -14.36 -36.55
C LYS A 428 -21.59 -15.52 -36.28
N THR A 429 -21.34 -16.40 -37.26
CA THR A 429 -20.35 -17.48 -37.14
C THR A 429 -18.93 -16.92 -36.99
N LYS A 430 -18.56 -15.87 -37.75
CA LYS A 430 -17.30 -15.15 -37.56
C LYS A 430 -17.18 -14.58 -36.14
N SER A 431 -18.27 -14.01 -35.61
CA SER A 431 -18.30 -13.47 -34.26
C SER A 431 -18.15 -14.55 -33.19
N GLU A 432 -18.72 -15.75 -33.39
CA GLU A 432 -18.48 -16.89 -32.51
C GLU A 432 -17.00 -17.28 -32.47
N VAL A 433 -16.28 -17.21 -33.61
CA VAL A 433 -14.83 -17.43 -33.65
C VAL A 433 -14.06 -16.34 -32.90
N ALA A 434 -14.38 -15.07 -33.15
CA ALA A 434 -13.76 -13.94 -32.45
C ALA A 434 -13.91 -14.04 -30.93
N ASP A 435 -15.10 -14.41 -30.46
CA ASP A 435 -15.40 -14.58 -29.04
C ASP A 435 -14.53 -15.63 -28.36
N LEU A 436 -14.07 -16.68 -29.08
CA LEU A 436 -13.16 -17.67 -28.53
C LEU A 436 -11.85 -17.00 -28.09
N PHE A 437 -11.26 -16.18 -28.95
CA PHE A 437 -10.01 -15.49 -28.69
C PHE A 437 -10.14 -14.42 -27.60
N LEU A 438 -11.24 -13.66 -27.62
CA LEU A 438 -11.51 -12.63 -26.63
C LEU A 438 -11.66 -13.23 -25.22
N LYS A 439 -12.35 -14.38 -25.10
CA LYS A 439 -12.51 -15.10 -23.82
C LYS A 439 -11.22 -15.68 -23.28
N LEU A 440 -10.24 -15.96 -24.15
CA LEU A 440 -8.90 -16.42 -23.77
C LEU A 440 -7.97 -15.29 -23.29
N GLY A 441 -8.47 -14.05 -23.21
CA GLY A 441 -7.76 -12.91 -22.66
C GLY A 441 -7.30 -11.88 -23.68
N LEU A 442 -7.50 -12.09 -24.99
CA LEU A 442 -7.17 -11.07 -26.00
C LEU A 442 -8.05 -9.83 -25.91
N ASN A 443 -9.18 -9.89 -25.19
CA ASN A 443 -9.99 -8.71 -24.86
C ASN A 443 -9.26 -7.68 -23.97
N ARG A 444 -8.16 -8.06 -23.31
CA ARG A 444 -7.30 -7.12 -22.55
C ARG A 444 -6.40 -6.31 -23.48
N TRP A 445 -6.09 -6.86 -24.66
CA TRP A 445 -5.24 -6.25 -25.65
C TRP A 445 -6.00 -5.31 -26.60
N THR A 446 -7.27 -5.63 -26.91
CA THR A 446 -8.09 -4.86 -27.85
C THR A 446 -9.53 -4.73 -27.37
N ASN A 447 -10.19 -3.63 -27.75
CA ASN A 447 -11.63 -3.42 -27.54
C ASN A 447 -12.48 -3.85 -28.75
N LYS A 448 -11.86 -4.30 -29.85
CA LYS A 448 -12.54 -4.78 -31.05
C LYS A 448 -13.28 -6.09 -30.78
N GLN A 449 -14.46 -6.26 -31.39
CA GLN A 449 -15.33 -7.42 -31.21
C GLN A 449 -15.84 -7.96 -32.54
N GLY A 450 -16.29 -9.21 -32.57
CA GLY A 450 -16.90 -9.82 -33.74
C GLY A 450 -16.01 -9.78 -34.98
N VAL A 451 -16.57 -9.36 -36.11
CA VAL A 451 -15.82 -9.24 -37.39
C VAL A 451 -14.67 -8.24 -37.29
N GLU A 452 -14.86 -7.09 -36.61
CA GLU A 452 -13.80 -6.07 -36.46
C GLU A 452 -12.56 -6.61 -35.72
N PHE A 453 -12.76 -7.57 -34.80
CA PHE A 453 -11.63 -8.24 -34.14
C PHE A 453 -10.82 -9.09 -35.14
N LEU A 454 -11.50 -9.84 -36.02
CA LEU A 454 -10.83 -10.68 -37.01
C LEU A 454 -10.09 -9.86 -38.06
N GLU A 455 -10.65 -8.73 -38.47
CA GLU A 455 -9.98 -7.76 -39.35
C GLU A 455 -8.71 -7.21 -38.72
N MET A 456 -8.80 -6.76 -37.46
CA MET A 456 -7.64 -6.27 -36.72
C MET A 456 -6.55 -7.35 -36.57
N MET A 457 -6.94 -8.60 -36.29
CA MET A 457 -5.99 -9.73 -36.22
C MET A 457 -5.32 -9.98 -37.57
N ALA A 458 -6.06 -9.92 -38.69
CA ALA A 458 -5.54 -10.10 -40.03
C ALA A 458 -4.53 -9.01 -40.45
N GLU A 459 -4.68 -7.80 -39.92
CA GLU A 459 -3.76 -6.67 -40.12
C GLU A 459 -2.54 -6.74 -39.18
N THR A 460 -2.75 -7.15 -37.94
CA THR A 460 -1.72 -7.09 -36.90
C THR A 460 -0.76 -8.27 -36.94
N ILE A 461 -1.23 -9.46 -37.33
CA ILE A 461 -0.39 -10.65 -37.40
C ILE A 461 0.65 -10.48 -38.54
N PRO A 462 1.95 -10.51 -38.22
CA PRO A 462 3.00 -10.36 -39.22
C PRO A 462 2.94 -11.43 -40.31
N VAL A 463 3.23 -11.04 -41.56
CA VAL A 463 3.18 -11.94 -42.74
C VAL A 463 4.17 -13.11 -42.64
N ASN A 464 5.24 -12.98 -41.85
CA ASN A 464 6.19 -14.06 -41.59
C ASN A 464 5.65 -15.16 -40.67
N LEU A 465 4.52 -14.93 -39.97
CA LEU A 465 3.75 -15.97 -39.29
C LEU A 465 2.72 -16.52 -40.30
N GLN A 466 3.20 -17.37 -41.20
CA GLN A 466 2.51 -17.72 -42.44
C GLN A 466 1.12 -18.30 -42.19
N ASN A 467 1.01 -19.25 -41.26
CA ASN A 467 -0.24 -19.96 -41.00
C ASN A 467 -1.25 -19.05 -40.29
N LEU A 468 -0.82 -18.33 -39.25
CA LEU A 468 -1.69 -17.40 -38.52
C LEU A 468 -2.16 -16.26 -39.43
N SER A 469 -1.25 -15.66 -40.20
CA SER A 469 -1.58 -14.57 -41.12
C SER A 469 -2.58 -15.05 -42.18
N LEU A 470 -2.37 -16.23 -42.76
CA LEU A 470 -3.26 -16.83 -43.74
C LEU A 470 -4.64 -17.13 -43.15
N GLY A 471 -4.71 -17.77 -41.98
CA GLY A 471 -5.97 -18.10 -41.31
C GLY A 471 -6.82 -16.87 -40.99
N PHE A 472 -6.23 -15.85 -40.35
CA PHE A 472 -6.97 -14.64 -40.00
C PHE A 472 -7.37 -13.79 -41.21
N ARG A 473 -6.54 -13.72 -42.26
CA ARG A 473 -6.91 -13.08 -43.53
C ARG A 473 -8.02 -13.84 -44.25
N PHE A 474 -7.93 -15.17 -44.28
CA PHE A 474 -8.97 -16.02 -44.85
C PHE A 474 -10.31 -15.76 -44.18
N ILE A 475 -10.41 -15.90 -42.85
CA ILE A 475 -11.71 -15.78 -42.18
C ILE A 475 -12.27 -14.35 -42.20
N SER A 476 -11.42 -13.32 -42.11
CA SER A 476 -11.86 -11.92 -42.19
C SER A 476 -12.47 -11.61 -43.56
N THR A 477 -11.73 -11.92 -44.64
CA THR A 477 -12.15 -11.68 -46.03
C THR A 477 -13.11 -12.72 -46.59
N PHE A 478 -13.46 -13.75 -45.81
CA PHE A 478 -14.40 -14.79 -46.23
C PHE A 478 -15.78 -14.18 -46.46
N GLU A 479 -16.06 -13.83 -47.71
CA GLU A 479 -17.36 -13.39 -48.18
C GLU A 479 -17.91 -14.45 -49.12
N PHE A 480 -19.20 -14.73 -48.99
CA PHE A 480 -19.85 -15.65 -49.89
C PHE A 480 -20.49 -14.88 -51.06
N LEU A 481 -20.08 -15.17 -52.29
CA LEU A 481 -20.61 -14.55 -53.52
C LEU A 481 -22.05 -15.06 -53.84
N TYR A 482 -23.01 -14.78 -52.98
CA TYR A 482 -24.36 -15.38 -53.01
C TYR A 482 -25.28 -14.76 -54.07
N LYS A 483 -25.02 -13.52 -54.49
CA LYS A 483 -25.87 -12.80 -55.46
C LYS A 483 -26.03 -13.58 -56.77
N GLY A 484 -24.93 -14.04 -57.37
CA GLY A 484 -24.97 -14.80 -58.63
C GLY A 484 -25.66 -16.15 -58.47
N PHE A 485 -25.39 -16.86 -57.37
CA PHE A 485 -25.94 -18.19 -57.13
C PHE A 485 -27.45 -18.16 -56.89
N ILE A 486 -27.95 -17.36 -55.94
CA ILE A 486 -29.40 -17.28 -55.68
C ILE A 486 -30.14 -16.67 -56.82
N GLN A 487 -29.61 -15.60 -57.42
CA GLN A 487 -30.25 -15.01 -58.58
C GLN A 487 -30.39 -16.06 -59.68
N SER A 488 -29.42 -16.95 -59.87
CA SER A 488 -29.54 -18.06 -60.83
C SER A 488 -30.60 -19.10 -60.44
N VAL A 489 -30.69 -19.47 -59.15
CA VAL A 489 -31.68 -20.43 -58.63
C VAL A 489 -33.09 -19.87 -58.77
N VAL A 490 -33.32 -18.64 -58.31
CA VAL A 490 -34.61 -17.95 -58.40
C VAL A 490 -34.97 -17.68 -59.86
N TRP A 491 -34.03 -17.19 -60.68
CA TRP A 491 -34.29 -16.94 -62.10
C TRP A 491 -34.71 -18.21 -62.83
N ARG A 492 -34.05 -19.34 -62.57
CA ARG A 492 -34.40 -20.63 -63.16
C ARG A 492 -35.78 -21.09 -62.70
N ALA A 493 -36.06 -21.00 -61.40
CA ALA A 493 -37.34 -21.42 -60.81
C ALA A 493 -38.53 -20.59 -61.33
N VAL A 494 -38.35 -19.27 -61.48
CA VAL A 494 -39.37 -18.38 -62.06
C VAL A 494 -39.54 -18.65 -63.56
N SER A 495 -38.44 -18.84 -64.30
CA SER A 495 -38.49 -18.97 -65.77
C SER A 495 -39.13 -20.28 -66.27
N GLU A 496 -39.27 -21.29 -65.40
CA GLU A 496 -39.99 -22.54 -65.69
C GLU A 496 -41.48 -22.31 -65.92
N TYR A 497 -42.08 -21.38 -65.17
CA TYR A 497 -43.50 -21.04 -65.24
C TYR A 497 -43.76 -19.70 -65.96
N LEU A 498 -42.83 -18.77 -65.89
CA LEU A 498 -42.88 -17.45 -66.53
C LEU A 498 -41.72 -17.28 -67.53
N PRO A 499 -41.78 -17.92 -68.71
CA PRO A 499 -40.67 -17.94 -69.65
C PRO A 499 -40.39 -16.56 -70.27
N SER A 500 -39.14 -16.33 -70.69
CA SER A 500 -38.74 -15.10 -71.41
C SER A 500 -39.52 -14.86 -72.71
N ASN A 501 -40.05 -15.92 -73.31
CA ASN A 501 -40.79 -15.87 -74.57
C ASN A 501 -41.92 -16.92 -74.53
N PRO A 502 -43.07 -16.61 -73.91
CA PRO A 502 -44.18 -17.54 -73.82
C PRO A 502 -44.70 -17.87 -75.22
N ARG A 503 -44.59 -19.14 -75.62
CA ARG A 503 -45.08 -19.65 -76.91
C ARG A 503 -46.41 -20.36 -76.72
N GLN A 504 -47.48 -19.62 -76.47
CA GLN A 504 -48.85 -20.13 -76.54
C GLN A 504 -49.62 -19.38 -77.62
N ASN A 505 -50.20 -20.12 -78.56
CA ASN A 505 -51.31 -19.64 -79.36
C ASN A 505 -52.57 -19.93 -78.53
N LEU A 506 -53.03 -18.95 -77.76
CA LEU A 506 -54.29 -19.04 -77.02
C LEU A 506 -55.41 -19.20 -78.06
N GLY A 507 -56.20 -20.27 -77.94
CA GLY A 507 -57.17 -20.68 -78.95
C GLY A 507 -58.37 -19.72 -79.03
N LEU A 508 -59.13 -19.80 -80.13
CA LEU A 508 -60.33 -18.98 -80.45
C LEU A 508 -61.52 -19.10 -79.44
N GLN A 509 -61.34 -19.71 -78.26
CA GLN A 509 -62.40 -19.91 -77.25
C GLN A 509 -62.01 -19.52 -75.82
N GLU A 510 -60.91 -18.81 -75.61
CA GLU A 510 -60.58 -18.31 -74.28
C GLU A 510 -61.31 -16.99 -73.98
N ASN A 511 -61.96 -16.92 -72.82
CA ASN A 511 -62.57 -15.70 -72.31
C ASN A 511 -61.63 -15.01 -71.30
N GLU A 512 -61.81 -13.71 -71.11
CA GLU A 512 -61.03 -12.86 -70.21
C GLU A 512 -60.86 -13.44 -68.79
N ALA A 513 -61.93 -14.01 -68.24
CA ALA A 513 -61.92 -14.64 -66.92
C ALA A 513 -60.98 -15.87 -66.84
N SER A 514 -60.91 -16.67 -67.92
CA SER A 514 -60.03 -17.84 -67.99
C SER A 514 -58.55 -17.43 -68.01
N ILE A 515 -58.22 -16.37 -68.74
CA ILE A 515 -56.84 -15.86 -68.84
C ILE A 515 -56.36 -15.27 -67.51
N ILE A 516 -57.22 -14.50 -66.84
CA ILE A 516 -56.92 -13.95 -65.51
C ILE A 516 -56.70 -15.08 -64.49
N ALA A 517 -57.52 -16.13 -64.53
CA ALA A 517 -57.37 -17.29 -63.65
C ALA A 517 -56.05 -18.04 -63.92
N GLU A 518 -55.71 -18.28 -65.20
CA GLU A 518 -54.45 -18.93 -65.59
C GLU A 518 -53.22 -18.12 -65.15
N LEU A 519 -53.21 -16.80 -65.37
CA LEU A 519 -52.10 -15.92 -64.95
C LEU A 519 -51.91 -15.93 -63.43
N LYS A 520 -53.01 -15.99 -62.65
CA LYS A 520 -52.96 -16.14 -61.19
C LYS A 520 -52.39 -17.48 -60.76
N GLU A 521 -52.79 -18.56 -61.42
CA GLU A 521 -52.30 -19.91 -61.14
C GLU A 521 -50.80 -20.04 -61.45
N ILE A 522 -50.37 -19.64 -62.65
CA ILE A 522 -48.96 -19.68 -63.07
C ILE A 522 -48.08 -18.83 -62.15
N ARG A 523 -48.57 -17.66 -61.71
CA ARG A 523 -47.88 -16.82 -60.71
C ARG A 523 -47.66 -17.58 -59.41
N GLN A 524 -48.70 -18.21 -58.86
CA GLN A 524 -48.59 -18.95 -57.61
C GLN A 524 -47.63 -20.14 -57.77
N GLN A 525 -47.73 -20.87 -58.88
CA GLN A 525 -46.80 -21.97 -59.20
C GLN A 525 -45.35 -21.49 -59.29
N ALA A 526 -45.08 -20.32 -59.88
CA ALA A 526 -43.74 -19.73 -59.92
C ALA A 526 -43.19 -19.39 -58.52
N ILE A 527 -44.04 -18.86 -57.64
CA ILE A 527 -43.67 -18.52 -56.25
C ILE A 527 -43.40 -19.80 -55.44
N ASP A 528 -44.29 -20.79 -55.53
CA ASP A 528 -44.13 -22.08 -54.85
C ASP A 528 -42.88 -22.83 -55.31
N ASN A 529 -42.57 -22.75 -56.62
CA ASN A 529 -41.34 -23.33 -57.17
C ASN A 529 -40.09 -22.62 -56.62
N CYS A 530 -40.13 -21.29 -56.48
CA CYS A 530 -39.03 -20.54 -55.86
C CYS A 530 -38.82 -20.96 -54.40
N GLN A 531 -39.89 -21.09 -53.62
CA GLN A 531 -39.81 -21.58 -52.24
C GLN A 531 -39.16 -22.96 -52.16
N LYS A 532 -39.67 -23.92 -52.94
CA LYS A 532 -39.17 -25.30 -52.97
C LYS A 532 -37.68 -25.38 -53.33
N ASN A 533 -37.24 -24.61 -54.33
CA ASN A 533 -35.83 -24.63 -54.77
C ASN A 533 -34.89 -23.92 -53.77
N LEU A 534 -35.38 -22.92 -53.04
CA LEU A 534 -34.59 -22.20 -52.03
C LEU A 534 -34.53 -22.93 -50.69
N GLU A 535 -35.56 -23.70 -50.31
CA GLU A 535 -35.55 -24.52 -49.08
C GLU A 535 -34.37 -25.50 -49.04
N GLY A 536 -33.98 -26.07 -50.19
CA GLY A 536 -32.78 -26.91 -50.31
C GLY A 536 -31.45 -26.16 -50.14
N SER A 537 -31.45 -24.84 -50.31
CA SER A 537 -30.25 -23.99 -50.19
C SER A 537 -29.92 -23.61 -48.73
N ALA A 538 -30.85 -23.83 -47.80
CA ALA A 538 -30.64 -23.54 -46.37
C ALA A 538 -29.58 -24.45 -45.74
N ILE A 539 -29.49 -25.71 -46.18
CA ILE A 539 -28.46 -26.66 -45.75
C ILE A 539 -27.08 -26.30 -46.32
N LEU A 540 -27.05 -25.74 -47.53
CA LEU A 540 -25.81 -25.29 -48.16
C LEU A 540 -25.13 -24.21 -47.31
N ARG A 541 -25.90 -23.29 -46.70
CA ARG A 541 -25.35 -22.30 -45.78
C ARG A 541 -24.67 -22.95 -44.58
N SER A 542 -25.31 -23.90 -43.90
CA SER A 542 -24.75 -24.57 -42.72
C SER A 542 -23.44 -25.29 -43.06
N LYS A 543 -23.36 -25.89 -44.26
CA LYS A 543 -22.12 -26.48 -44.79
C LYS A 543 -21.01 -25.46 -44.99
N ILE A 544 -21.32 -24.27 -45.50
CA ILE A 544 -20.35 -23.20 -45.73
C ILE A 544 -19.79 -22.66 -44.41
N GLY A 545 -20.66 -22.40 -43.43
CA GLY A 545 -20.22 -21.96 -42.10
C GLY A 545 -19.28 -22.98 -41.45
N CYS A 546 -19.62 -24.26 -41.56
CA CYS A 546 -18.75 -25.34 -41.11
C CYS A 546 -17.41 -25.35 -41.86
N SER A 547 -17.39 -25.29 -43.19
CA SER A 547 -16.13 -25.32 -43.95
C SER A 547 -15.23 -24.11 -43.68
N MET A 548 -15.81 -22.92 -43.48
CA MET A 548 -15.05 -21.72 -43.12
C MET A 548 -14.32 -21.91 -41.79
N VAL A 549 -14.98 -22.45 -40.76
CA VAL A 549 -14.34 -22.68 -39.46
C VAL A 549 -13.35 -23.84 -39.51
N GLU A 550 -13.59 -24.86 -40.34
CA GLU A 550 -12.63 -25.96 -40.60
C GLU A 550 -11.32 -25.44 -41.18
N GLU A 551 -11.38 -24.67 -42.27
CA GLU A 551 -10.19 -24.13 -42.93
C GLU A 551 -9.44 -23.13 -42.03
N PHE A 552 -10.18 -22.31 -41.28
CA PHE A 552 -9.57 -21.44 -40.27
C PHE A 552 -8.81 -22.23 -39.19
N ALA A 553 -9.39 -23.33 -38.69
CA ALA A 553 -8.74 -24.18 -37.70
C ALA A 553 -7.52 -24.90 -38.27
N ASP A 554 -7.57 -25.34 -39.53
CA ASP A 554 -6.44 -25.99 -40.19
C ASP A 554 -5.21 -25.07 -40.20
N HIS A 555 -5.42 -23.76 -40.39
CA HIS A 555 -4.36 -22.77 -40.31
C HIS A 555 -3.96 -22.36 -38.88
N THR A 556 -4.91 -22.28 -37.95
CA THR A 556 -4.64 -21.67 -36.63
C THR A 556 -4.37 -22.65 -35.50
N THR A 557 -4.66 -23.95 -35.66
CA THR A 557 -4.44 -24.97 -34.62
C THR A 557 -3.76 -26.25 -35.09
N ARG A 558 -3.74 -26.55 -36.40
CA ARG A 558 -3.27 -27.86 -36.91
C ARG A 558 -2.08 -27.80 -37.85
N ALA A 559 -1.86 -26.66 -38.51
CA ALA A 559 -0.74 -26.50 -39.41
C ALA A 559 0.58 -26.80 -38.70
N ALA A 560 1.53 -27.36 -39.46
CA ALA A 560 2.90 -27.49 -38.96
C ALA A 560 3.42 -26.12 -38.52
N GLU A 561 4.18 -26.07 -37.43
CA GLU A 561 4.80 -24.84 -36.90
C GLU A 561 3.85 -23.81 -36.29
N VAL A 562 2.52 -23.99 -36.36
CA VAL A 562 1.55 -23.02 -35.82
C VAL A 562 1.74 -22.74 -34.32
N LYS A 563 2.18 -23.73 -33.56
CA LYS A 563 2.50 -23.57 -32.12
C LYS A 563 3.65 -22.57 -31.92
N GLN A 564 4.67 -22.62 -32.77
CA GLN A 564 5.79 -21.68 -32.72
C GLN A 564 5.38 -20.29 -33.22
N GLU A 565 4.51 -20.21 -34.23
CA GLU A 565 3.95 -18.92 -34.66
C GLU A 565 3.16 -18.24 -33.53
N TRP A 566 2.34 -19.00 -32.81
CA TRP A 566 1.63 -18.51 -31.64
C TRP A 566 2.58 -18.06 -30.52
N ASP A 567 3.65 -18.82 -30.25
CA ASP A 567 4.67 -18.43 -29.27
C ASP A 567 5.30 -17.08 -29.64
N ASN A 568 5.70 -16.91 -30.89
CA ASN A 568 6.28 -15.65 -31.36
C ASN A 568 5.29 -14.47 -31.25
N PHE A 569 4.03 -14.69 -31.66
CA PHE A 569 3.01 -13.66 -31.59
C PHE A 569 2.69 -13.28 -30.14
N LEU A 570 2.34 -14.25 -29.29
CA LEU A 570 1.97 -14.02 -27.90
C LEU A 570 3.12 -13.42 -27.10
N TYR A 571 4.38 -13.83 -27.36
CA TYR A 571 5.53 -13.23 -26.70
C TYR A 571 5.64 -11.72 -26.97
N SER A 572 5.32 -11.28 -28.19
CA SER A 572 5.39 -9.87 -28.58
C SER A 572 4.37 -8.98 -27.88
N ILE A 573 3.23 -9.54 -27.48
CA ILE A 573 2.12 -8.83 -26.81
C ILE A 573 1.89 -9.31 -25.35
N ARG A 574 2.80 -10.10 -24.79
CA ARG A 574 2.60 -10.84 -23.52
C ARG A 574 2.23 -9.96 -22.33
N THR A 575 2.85 -8.78 -22.19
CA THR A 575 2.59 -7.84 -21.09
C THR A 575 1.26 -7.10 -21.23
N GLN A 576 0.70 -7.08 -22.44
CA GLN A 576 -0.60 -6.47 -22.74
C GLN A 576 -1.75 -7.45 -22.48
N ILE A 577 -1.49 -8.76 -22.59
CA ILE A 577 -2.47 -9.83 -22.30
C ILE A 577 -2.45 -10.22 -20.82
N TRP A 578 -1.27 -10.44 -20.25
CA TRP A 578 -1.10 -10.96 -18.90
C TRP A 578 -0.49 -9.91 -17.97
N SER A 579 -1.32 -9.38 -17.07
CA SER A 579 -0.90 -8.39 -16.07
C SER A 579 0.14 -8.93 -15.10
N GLU A 580 0.12 -10.24 -14.87
CA GLU A 580 1.06 -10.97 -14.01
C GLU A 580 2.52 -10.78 -14.45
N LEU A 581 2.78 -10.73 -15.76
CA LEU A 581 4.12 -10.46 -16.31
C LEU A 581 4.53 -8.99 -16.14
N THR A 582 3.56 -8.07 -16.25
CA THR A 582 3.81 -6.64 -16.02
C THR A 582 4.14 -6.36 -14.56
N GLU A 583 3.40 -6.96 -13.62
CA GLU A 583 3.65 -6.86 -12.18
C GLU A 583 5.02 -7.44 -11.81
N LEU A 584 5.36 -8.62 -12.34
CA LEU A 584 6.66 -9.26 -12.10
C LEU A 584 7.83 -8.41 -12.65
N GLY A 585 7.65 -7.77 -13.80
CA GLY A 585 8.64 -6.83 -14.37
C GLY A 585 8.86 -5.58 -13.49
N GLN A 586 7.79 -5.01 -12.94
CA GLN A 586 7.89 -3.90 -11.99
C GLN A 586 8.61 -4.32 -10.70
N LEU A 587 8.25 -5.49 -10.15
CA LEU A 587 8.89 -6.04 -8.95
C LEU A 587 10.40 -6.28 -9.16
N ARG A 588 10.83 -6.77 -10.32
CA ARG A 588 12.27 -6.93 -10.62
C ARG A 588 13.00 -5.60 -10.69
N THR A 589 12.40 -4.58 -11.31
CA THR A 589 13.00 -3.24 -11.39
C THR A 589 13.22 -2.65 -9.98
N LEU A 590 12.22 -2.80 -9.11
CA LEU A 590 12.33 -2.43 -7.69
C LEU A 590 13.38 -3.28 -6.97
N GLY A 591 13.44 -4.59 -7.26
CA GLY A 591 14.42 -5.49 -6.68
C GLY A 591 15.87 -5.17 -7.07
N GLU A 592 16.13 -4.74 -8.30
CA GLU A 592 17.45 -4.30 -8.74
C GLU A 592 17.88 -2.99 -8.04
N ALA A 593 16.96 -2.03 -7.91
CA ALA A 593 17.21 -0.81 -7.15
C ALA A 593 17.46 -1.11 -5.65
N GLY A 594 16.64 -1.98 -5.06
CA GLY A 594 16.79 -2.44 -3.67
C GLY A 594 18.11 -3.19 -3.45
N GLY A 595 18.50 -4.07 -4.37
CA GLY A 595 19.76 -4.81 -4.31
C GLY A 595 20.99 -3.90 -4.30
N LYS A 596 20.98 -2.79 -5.06
CA LYS A 596 22.05 -1.80 -5.02
C LYS A 596 22.18 -1.14 -3.64
N LEU A 597 21.06 -0.71 -3.06
CA LEU A 597 21.04 -0.10 -1.72
C LEU A 597 21.47 -1.08 -0.63
N ILE A 598 21.05 -2.34 -0.74
CA ILE A 598 21.46 -3.40 0.19
C ILE A 598 22.97 -3.62 0.13
N ASN A 599 23.56 -3.69 -1.06
CA ASN A 599 25.00 -3.86 -1.22
C ASN A 599 25.78 -2.65 -0.68
N GLU A 600 25.28 -1.43 -0.88
CA GLU A 600 25.87 -0.23 -0.27
C GLU A 600 25.80 -0.29 1.26
N GLY A 601 24.66 -0.71 1.82
CA GLY A 601 24.48 -0.90 3.25
C GLY A 601 25.44 -1.95 3.82
N LEU A 602 25.63 -3.08 3.13
CA LEU A 602 26.58 -4.11 3.52
C LEU A 602 28.03 -3.60 3.48
N SER A 603 28.41 -2.83 2.46
CA SER A 603 29.75 -2.22 2.36
C SER A 603 30.01 -1.27 3.53
N LYS A 604 29.09 -0.33 3.76
CA LYS A 604 29.19 0.62 4.88
C LYS A 604 29.24 -0.09 6.23
N ASN A 605 28.44 -1.15 6.40
CA ASN A 605 28.46 -1.94 7.62
C ASN A 605 29.79 -2.66 7.84
N GLN A 606 30.49 -3.07 6.77
CA GLN A 606 31.83 -3.67 6.86
C GLN A 606 32.93 -2.64 7.13
N GLU A 607 32.83 -1.44 6.54
CA GLU A 607 33.80 -0.35 6.71
C GLU A 607 33.93 0.14 8.16
N LEU A 608 32.90 -0.08 8.98
CA LEU A 608 32.90 0.27 10.41
C LEU A 608 33.98 -0.46 11.25
N ASN A 609 34.71 -1.43 10.68
CA ASN A 609 35.96 -2.05 11.20
C ASN A 609 36.22 -1.85 12.71
N LEU A 610 35.41 -2.54 13.51
CA LEU A 610 35.54 -2.56 14.96
C LEU A 610 36.58 -3.60 15.38
N VAL A 611 37.86 -3.26 15.15
CA VAL A 611 39.01 -4.03 15.67
C VAL A 611 38.87 -4.20 17.16
#